data_AF-A0A7V4BUK9-F1
#
_entry.id   AF-A0A7V4BUK9-F1
#
_cell.length_a   1.000
_cell.length_b   1.000
_cell.length_c   1.000
_cell.angle_alpha   90.00
_cell.angle_beta   90.00
_cell.angle_gamma   90.00
#
_symmetry.space_group_name_H-M   'P 1'
#
loop_
_entity.id
_entity.type
_entity.pdbx_description
1 polymer ?
#
loop_
_entity_poly.entity_id
_entity_poly.type
_entity_poly.pdbx_seq_one_letter_code
_entity_poly.pdbx_strand_id
1 'polypeptide(L)'
;MRKIYAGFVLGLLGLVIQAQPLSTGSKKAIQFYDLATRSIDGYDYPTAVRLLHEATRIDQRFTEAWLLMADAYDFMGKYDSVVYASEKALQVGGDRYPIIFFFCAQAYYKIGRYDKAMEMANTFLDRKKYTSNQEKQVKRILRNCDFARWAMANPLPYKISRMDDSINSAYDEYWPSLTADESAIVFTRLVPKAET
;
A
#
# COMPACT_ATOMS: atom_id res chain seq x y z
N MET A 1 -29.18 -18.20 20.22
CA MET A 1 -28.76 -17.28 19.13
C MET A 1 -27.52 -16.52 19.58
N ARG A 2 -26.34 -16.96 19.13
CA ARG A 2 -25.03 -16.43 19.52
C ARG A 2 -24.72 -15.22 18.62
N LYS A 3 -24.62 -14.03 19.20
CA LYS A 3 -24.13 -12.83 18.50
C LYS A 3 -22.59 -12.95 18.38
N ILE A 4 -22.09 -12.95 17.16
CA ILE A 4 -20.66 -12.95 16.85
C ILE A 4 -20.18 -11.51 16.97
N TYR A 5 -19.36 -11.22 17.98
CA TYR A 5 -18.62 -9.98 18.09
C TYR A 5 -17.46 -10.05 17.10
N ALA A 6 -17.54 -9.30 16.00
CA ALA A 6 -16.42 -9.13 15.07
C ALA A 6 -15.31 -8.36 15.77
N GLY A 7 -14.12 -8.95 15.77
CA GLY A 7 -12.97 -8.56 16.55
C GLY A 7 -12.52 -7.11 16.33
N PHE A 8 -12.35 -6.45 17.46
CA PHE A 8 -11.66 -5.17 17.66
C PHE A 8 -10.21 -5.29 17.17
N VAL A 9 -9.87 -4.66 16.05
CA VAL A 9 -8.46 -4.45 15.64
C VAL A 9 -8.07 -3.04 16.08
N LEU A 10 -7.78 -2.91 17.37
CA LEU A 10 -6.99 -1.79 17.87
C LEU A 10 -5.54 -2.12 17.51
N GLY A 11 -5.08 -1.61 16.37
CA GLY A 11 -3.68 -1.64 16.00
C GLY A 11 -2.89 -0.88 17.05
N LEU A 12 -2.16 -1.62 17.88
CA LEU A 12 -1.28 -1.16 18.96
C LEU A 12 -0.23 -0.14 18.46
N LEU A 13 -0.63 1.11 18.34
CA LEU A 13 0.23 2.29 18.48
C LEU A 13 0.07 2.94 19.86
N GLY A 14 -0.67 2.29 20.76
CA GLY A 14 -1.12 2.88 22.03
C GLY A 14 -0.26 2.57 23.27
N LEU A 15 0.73 1.67 23.23
CA LEU A 15 1.53 1.33 24.42
C LEU A 15 3.00 1.18 24.04
N VAL A 16 3.82 2.08 24.59
CA VAL A 16 5.25 2.33 24.34
C VAL A 16 5.59 3.24 23.15
N ILE A 17 4.92 4.40 23.06
CA ILE A 17 5.67 5.64 22.79
C ILE A 17 5.90 6.28 24.15
N GLN A 18 6.99 5.91 24.84
CA GLN A 18 7.62 6.90 25.70
C GLN A 18 7.84 8.13 24.83
N ALA A 19 7.37 9.29 25.31
CA ALA A 19 7.40 10.58 24.66
C ALA A 19 8.79 10.95 24.11
N GLN A 20 9.14 10.39 22.96
CA GLN A 20 10.25 10.88 22.17
C GLN A 20 9.80 12.23 21.65
N PRO A 21 10.63 13.27 21.82
CA PRO A 21 10.28 14.58 21.28
C PRO A 21 10.09 14.44 19.77
N LEU A 22 9.01 15.04 19.27
CA LEU A 22 8.81 15.18 17.83
C LEU A 22 10.07 15.81 17.22
N SER A 23 10.43 15.39 16.01
CA SER A 23 11.62 15.92 15.33
C SER A 23 11.55 17.42 15.02
N THR A 24 10.38 18.04 15.14
CA THR A 24 10.17 19.48 14.95
C THR A 24 10.07 20.25 16.28
N GLY A 25 10.61 21.47 16.31
CA GLY A 25 10.34 22.46 17.36
C GLY A 25 9.21 23.44 17.02
N SER A 26 8.65 23.37 15.81
CA SER A 26 7.66 24.33 15.34
C SER A 26 6.27 24.02 15.91
N LYS A 27 5.81 24.85 16.86
CA LYS A 27 4.46 24.74 17.44
C LYS A 27 3.36 24.69 16.38
N LYS A 28 3.53 25.44 15.29
CA LYS A 28 2.54 25.48 14.19
C LYS A 28 2.54 24.18 13.38
N ALA A 29 3.71 23.60 13.10
CA ALA A 29 3.78 22.30 12.43
C ALA A 29 3.16 21.19 13.29
N ILE A 30 3.43 21.22 14.60
CA ILE A 30 2.84 20.29 15.58
C ILE A 30 1.32 20.41 15.60
N GLN A 31 0.76 21.62 15.59
CA GLN A 31 -0.70 21.80 15.51
C GLN A 31 -1.32 21.14 14.28
N PHE A 32 -0.71 21.29 13.10
CA PHE A 32 -1.20 20.62 11.88
C PHE A 32 -1.08 19.09 11.98
N TYR A 33 0.01 18.59 12.56
CA TYR A 33 0.21 17.16 12.80
C TYR A 33 -0.83 16.57 13.78
N ASP A 34 -1.12 17.28 14.87
CA ASP A 34 -2.14 16.87 15.85
C ASP A 34 -3.54 16.86 15.22
N LEU A 35 -3.87 17.86 14.40
CA LEU A 35 -5.12 17.88 13.64
C LEU A 35 -5.19 16.72 12.65
N ALA A 36 -4.10 16.42 11.95
CA ALA A 36 -4.04 15.29 11.03
C ALA A 36 -4.25 13.95 11.74
N THR A 37 -3.66 13.78 12.93
CA THR A 37 -3.84 12.59 13.76
C THR A 37 -5.31 12.41 14.12
N ARG A 38 -6.00 13.48 14.53
CA ARG A 38 -7.46 13.44 14.80
C ARG A 38 -8.29 13.11 13.55
N SER A 39 -7.88 13.59 12.38
CA SER A 39 -8.53 13.22 11.11
C SER A 39 -8.35 11.74 10.81
N ILE A 40 -7.18 11.15 11.09
CA ILE A 40 -6.94 9.71 10.95
C ILE A 40 -7.80 8.90 11.93
N ASP A 41 -7.93 9.36 13.18
CA ASP A 41 -8.82 8.72 14.16
C ASP A 41 -10.28 8.70 13.69
N GLY A 42 -10.67 9.73 12.91
CA GLY A 42 -11.96 9.82 12.22
C GLY A 42 -12.03 9.12 10.86
N TYR A 43 -10.99 8.38 10.45
CA TYR A 43 -10.86 7.72 9.14
C TYR A 43 -10.88 8.68 7.93
N ASP A 44 -10.68 9.99 8.14
CA ASP A 44 -10.57 11.00 7.09
C ASP A 44 -9.11 11.17 6.64
N TYR A 45 -8.61 10.16 5.94
CA TYR A 45 -7.25 10.14 5.40
C TYR A 45 -6.96 11.27 4.39
N PRO A 46 -7.88 11.67 3.48
CA PRO A 46 -7.64 12.80 2.59
C PRO A 46 -7.37 14.12 3.33
N THR A 47 -8.17 14.43 4.36
CA THR A 47 -7.95 15.63 5.18
C THR A 47 -6.65 15.52 5.97
N ALA A 48 -6.37 14.34 6.55
CA ALA A 48 -5.11 14.11 7.26
C ALA A 48 -3.88 14.38 6.39
N VAL A 49 -3.85 13.84 5.17
CA VAL A 49 -2.77 14.08 4.20
C VAL A 49 -2.62 15.58 3.90
N ARG A 50 -3.71 16.31 3.67
CA ARG A 50 -3.66 17.76 3.43
C ARG A 50 -3.05 18.51 4.62
N LEU A 51 -3.43 18.15 5.85
CA LEU A 51 -2.89 18.75 7.07
C LEU A 51 -1.40 18.40 7.27
N LEU A 52 -1.00 17.16 6.94
CA LEU A 52 0.41 16.74 7.00
C LEU A 52 1.28 17.45 5.96
N HIS A 53 0.72 17.77 4.78
CA HIS A 53 1.39 18.64 3.82
C HIS A 53 1.63 20.04 4.39
N GLU A 54 0.67 20.61 5.11
CA GLU A 54 0.89 21.89 5.80
C GLU A 54 1.95 21.79 6.91
N ALA A 55 1.97 20.70 7.68
CA ALA A 55 2.98 20.47 8.70
C ALA A 55 4.39 20.39 8.09
N THR A 56 4.56 19.60 7.03
CA THR A 56 5.84 19.40 6.35
C THR A 56 6.28 20.59 5.50
N ARG A 57 5.34 21.44 5.05
CA ARG A 57 5.64 22.74 4.43
C ARG A 57 6.26 23.72 5.43
N ILE A 58 5.80 23.69 6.68
CA ILE A 58 6.35 24.52 7.76
C ILE A 58 7.70 24.00 8.22
N ASP A 59 7.83 22.68 8.39
CA ASP A 59 9.09 22.04 8.74
C ASP A 59 9.31 20.78 7.90
N GLN A 60 10.17 20.90 6.90
CA GLN A 60 10.49 19.81 5.98
C GLN A 60 11.22 18.65 6.66
N ARG A 61 11.84 18.87 7.83
CA ARG A 61 12.56 17.84 8.59
C ARG A 61 11.66 17.12 9.61
N PHE A 62 10.35 17.42 9.61
CA PHE A 62 9.39 16.79 10.49
C PHE A 62 9.13 15.32 10.09
N THR A 63 9.98 14.44 10.62
CA THR A 63 10.05 13.01 10.30
C THR A 63 8.73 12.30 10.55
N GLU A 64 8.11 12.52 11.72
CA GLU A 64 6.87 11.86 12.11
C GLU A 64 5.71 12.26 11.20
N ALA A 65 5.67 13.51 10.71
CA ALA A 65 4.67 13.93 9.75
C ALA A 65 4.81 13.23 8.39
N TRP A 66 6.03 13.02 7.90
CA TRP A 66 6.27 12.24 6.68
C TRP A 66 5.89 10.75 6.87
N LEU A 67 6.21 10.17 8.02
CA LEU A 67 5.83 8.78 8.35
C LEU A 67 4.31 8.61 8.39
N LEU A 68 3.61 9.51 9.10
CA LEU A 68 2.16 9.47 9.20
C LEU A 68 1.49 9.72 7.85
N MET A 69 2.11 10.53 6.99
CA MET A 69 1.62 10.77 5.63
C MET A 69 1.77 9.51 4.76
N ALA A 70 2.86 8.77 4.89
CA ALA A 70 3.03 7.49 4.20
C ALA A 70 1.98 6.46 4.61
N ASP A 71 1.70 6.36 5.92
CA ASP A 71 0.66 5.47 6.46
C ASP A 71 -0.73 5.87 5.94
N ALA A 72 -1.08 7.16 5.98
CA ALA A 72 -2.35 7.65 5.44
C ALA A 72 -2.49 7.39 3.94
N TYR A 73 -1.43 7.51 3.15
CA TYR A 73 -1.45 7.14 1.73
C TYR A 73 -1.63 5.64 1.49
N ASP A 74 -1.09 4.79 2.37
CA ASP A 74 -1.24 3.34 2.28
C ASP A 74 -2.69 2.91 2.51
N PHE A 75 -3.36 3.50 3.52
CA PHE A 75 -4.80 3.33 3.73
C PHE A 75 -5.65 3.75 2.53
N MET A 76 -5.18 4.72 1.75
CA MET A 76 -5.84 5.18 0.52
C MET A 76 -5.46 4.36 -0.73
N GLY A 77 -4.57 3.37 -0.61
CA GLY A 77 -4.06 2.58 -1.74
C GLY A 77 -3.20 3.38 -2.73
N LYS A 78 -2.70 4.56 -2.34
CA LYS A 78 -1.91 5.46 -3.21
C LYS A 78 -0.43 5.15 -3.13
N TYR A 79 -0.02 3.98 -3.65
CA TYR A 79 1.32 3.43 -3.43
C TYR A 79 2.47 4.29 -3.96
N ASP A 80 2.32 5.01 -5.09
CA ASP A 80 3.34 5.98 -5.52
C ASP A 80 3.54 7.11 -4.50
N SER A 81 2.47 7.56 -3.86
CA SER A 81 2.54 8.58 -2.81
C SER A 81 3.14 8.02 -1.50
N VAL A 82 2.90 6.74 -1.18
CA VAL A 82 3.58 6.05 -0.07
C VAL A 82 5.09 6.03 -0.30
N VAL A 83 5.54 5.68 -1.52
CA VAL A 83 6.96 5.71 -1.87
C VAL A 83 7.53 7.11 -1.64
N TYR A 84 6.89 8.14 -2.20
CA TYR A 84 7.35 9.53 -2.05
C TYR A 84 7.48 9.96 -0.58
N ALA A 85 6.42 9.78 0.22
CA ALA A 85 6.41 10.19 1.62
C ALA A 85 7.43 9.39 2.45
N SER A 86 7.59 8.09 2.16
CA SER A 86 8.53 7.24 2.87
C SER A 86 9.99 7.55 2.55
N GLU A 87 10.31 7.85 1.29
CA GLU A 87 11.64 8.33 0.90
C GLU A 87 11.95 9.68 1.55
N LYS A 88 10.97 10.58 1.63
CA LYS A 88 11.12 11.85 2.35
C LYS A 88 11.38 11.63 3.83
N ALA A 89 10.63 10.73 4.48
CA ALA A 89 10.87 10.36 5.87
C ALA A 89 12.31 9.83 6.06
N LEU A 90 12.77 8.91 5.22
CA LEU A 90 14.13 8.37 5.25
C LEU A 90 15.20 9.46 5.08
N GLN A 91 14.99 10.42 4.17
CA GLN A 91 15.91 11.55 3.95
C GLN A 91 16.09 12.44 5.18
N VAL A 92 15.07 12.52 6.06
CA VAL A 92 15.08 13.42 7.21
C VAL A 92 15.31 12.72 8.56
N GLY A 93 15.73 11.45 8.54
CA GLY A 93 16.07 10.69 9.75
C GLY A 93 15.01 9.66 10.17
N GLY A 94 14.15 9.25 9.24
CA GLY A 94 13.13 8.22 9.43
C GLY A 94 13.69 6.80 9.57
N ASP A 95 14.96 6.59 9.25
CA ASP A 95 15.65 5.30 9.36
C ASP A 95 15.69 4.74 10.80
N ARG A 96 15.57 5.62 11.80
CA ARG A 96 15.41 5.27 13.22
C ARG A 96 14.10 4.54 13.52
N TYR A 97 13.12 4.59 12.61
CA TYR A 97 11.83 3.91 12.70
C TYR A 97 11.80 2.72 11.72
N PRO A 98 12.09 1.49 12.17
CA PRO A 98 12.16 0.32 11.27
C PRO A 98 10.94 0.14 10.39
N ILE A 99 9.75 0.50 10.88
CA ILE A 99 8.49 0.41 10.13
C ILE A 99 8.52 1.11 8.77
N ILE A 100 9.36 2.14 8.57
CA ILE A 100 9.42 2.83 7.29
C ILE A 100 9.93 1.93 6.16
N PHE A 101 10.89 1.04 6.46
CA PHE A 101 11.40 0.09 5.48
C PHE A 101 10.33 -0.94 5.09
N PHE A 102 9.42 -1.28 6.02
CA PHE A 102 8.26 -2.11 5.73
C PHE A 102 7.28 -1.41 4.78
N PHE A 103 6.94 -0.14 5.03
CA PHE A 103 6.10 0.65 4.12
C PHE A 103 6.73 0.81 2.74
N CYS A 104 8.03 1.13 2.67
CA CYS A 104 8.75 1.18 1.40
C CYS A 104 8.70 -0.15 0.65
N ALA A 105 8.99 -1.27 1.32
CA ALA A 105 8.99 -2.59 0.69
C ALA A 105 7.61 -2.94 0.11
N GLN A 106 6.53 -2.68 0.85
CA GLN A 106 5.17 -2.91 0.39
C GLN A 106 4.82 -2.02 -0.80
N ALA A 107 5.10 -0.72 -0.70
CA ALA A 107 4.75 0.24 -1.74
C ALA A 107 5.51 -0.03 -3.03
N TYR A 108 6.83 -0.26 -2.95
CA TYR A 108 7.65 -0.61 -4.10
C TYR A 108 7.22 -1.90 -4.78
N TYR A 109 6.84 -2.91 -3.99
CA TYR A 109 6.30 -4.16 -4.52
C TYR A 109 4.99 -3.91 -5.28
N LYS A 110 4.09 -3.09 -4.73
CA LYS A 110 2.78 -2.78 -5.33
C LYS A 110 2.88 -2.00 -6.64
N ILE A 111 3.91 -1.17 -6.80
CA ILE A 111 4.17 -0.43 -8.05
C ILE A 111 5.14 -1.15 -9.01
N GLY A 112 5.45 -2.43 -8.75
CA GLY A 112 6.27 -3.25 -9.64
C GLY A 112 7.76 -2.89 -9.66
N ARG A 113 8.26 -2.16 -8.66
CA ARG A 113 9.69 -1.82 -8.52
C ARG A 113 10.38 -2.87 -7.65
N TYR A 114 10.48 -4.09 -8.18
CA TYR A 114 10.85 -5.29 -7.41
C TYR A 114 12.23 -5.22 -6.76
N ASP A 115 13.26 -4.70 -7.44
CA ASP A 115 14.61 -4.62 -6.86
C ASP A 115 14.65 -3.72 -5.62
N LYS A 116 14.04 -2.53 -5.71
CA LYS A 116 13.91 -1.62 -4.55
C LYS A 116 13.05 -2.22 -3.44
N ALA A 117 11.99 -2.95 -3.80
CA ALA A 117 11.16 -3.64 -2.82
C ALA A 117 11.97 -4.66 -2.01
N MET A 118 12.83 -5.43 -2.68
CA MET A 118 13.72 -6.40 -2.05
C MET A 118 14.78 -5.74 -1.16
N GLU A 119 15.38 -4.64 -1.61
CA GLU A 119 16.35 -3.86 -0.82
C GLU A 119 15.74 -3.39 0.51
N MET A 120 14.56 -2.78 0.44
CA MET A 120 13.84 -2.28 1.62
C MET A 120 13.36 -3.42 2.52
N ALA A 121 12.90 -4.54 1.93
CA ALA A 121 12.50 -5.74 2.64
C ALA A 121 13.66 -6.35 3.45
N ASN A 122 14.83 -6.50 2.83
CA ASN A 122 16.02 -7.01 3.52
C ASN A 122 16.47 -6.05 4.62
N THR A 123 16.50 -4.75 4.33
CA THR A 123 16.83 -3.73 5.34
C THR A 123 15.88 -3.79 6.54
N PHE A 124 14.57 -3.99 6.31
CA PHE A 124 13.59 -4.17 7.39
C PHE A 124 13.88 -5.41 8.25
N LEU A 125 14.21 -6.54 7.61
CA LEU A 125 14.56 -7.77 8.33
C LEU A 125 15.87 -7.62 9.11
N ASP A 126 16.84 -6.89 8.59
CA ASP A 126 18.12 -6.61 9.27
C ASP A 126 17.94 -5.76 10.54
N ARG A 127 16.88 -4.94 10.62
CA ARG A 127 16.56 -4.19 11.84
C ARG A 127 16.17 -5.09 13.01
N LYS A 128 15.75 -6.34 12.77
CA LYS A 128 15.31 -7.33 13.80
C LYS A 128 14.25 -6.79 14.77
N LYS A 129 13.49 -5.78 14.35
CA LYS A 129 12.46 -5.08 15.12
C LYS A 129 11.15 -5.12 14.35
N TYR A 130 10.49 -6.28 14.39
CA TYR A 130 9.25 -6.53 13.67
C TYR A 130 8.41 -7.60 14.37
N THR A 131 7.12 -7.62 14.07
CA THR A 131 6.20 -8.67 14.50
C THR A 131 6.29 -9.89 13.58
N SER A 132 5.87 -11.07 14.06
CA SER A 132 5.80 -12.29 13.24
C SER A 132 4.93 -12.10 11.98
N ASN A 133 3.85 -11.31 12.08
CA ASN A 133 3.01 -11.01 10.92
C ASN A 133 3.74 -10.14 9.89
N GLN A 134 4.47 -9.11 10.32
CA GLN A 134 5.28 -8.28 9.41
C GLN A 134 6.39 -9.11 8.75
N GLU A 135 7.07 -9.96 9.51
CA GLU A 135 8.08 -10.88 8.97
C GLU A 135 7.50 -11.78 7.86
N LYS A 136 6.34 -12.40 8.13
CA LYS A 136 5.64 -13.26 7.16
C LYS A 136 5.28 -12.47 5.89
N GLN A 137 4.79 -11.25 6.04
CA GLN A 137 4.44 -10.39 4.92
C GLN A 137 5.65 -10.01 4.08
N VAL A 138 6.76 -9.61 4.72
CA VAL A 138 7.99 -9.23 4.01
C VAL A 138 8.64 -10.41 3.31
N LYS A 139 8.68 -11.59 3.95
CA LYS A 139 9.15 -12.82 3.28
C LYS A 139 8.30 -13.20 2.07
N ARG A 140 6.98 -12.94 2.11
CA ARG A 140 6.10 -13.11 0.94
C ARG A 140 6.44 -12.10 -0.16
N ILE A 141 6.71 -10.85 0.18
CA ILE A 141 7.15 -9.83 -0.78
C ILE A 141 8.43 -10.28 -1.48
N LEU A 142 9.45 -10.72 -0.73
CA LEU A 142 10.71 -11.23 -1.29
C LEU A 142 10.48 -12.36 -2.30
N ARG A 143 9.73 -13.40 -1.90
CA ARG A 143 9.40 -14.53 -2.79
C ARG A 143 8.68 -14.09 -4.06
N ASN A 144 7.74 -13.15 -3.95
CA ASN A 144 7.01 -12.64 -5.10
C ASN A 144 7.89 -11.77 -6.01
N CYS A 145 8.80 -10.99 -5.44
CA CYS A 145 9.76 -10.21 -6.21
C CYS A 145 10.74 -11.12 -6.96
N ASP A 146 11.24 -12.18 -6.33
CA ASP A 146 12.10 -13.17 -6.97
C ASP A 146 11.42 -13.79 -8.19
N PHE A 147 10.18 -14.26 -8.00
CA PHE A 147 9.38 -14.80 -9.09
C PHE A 147 9.13 -13.75 -10.18
N ALA A 148 8.76 -12.52 -9.82
CA ALA A 148 8.49 -11.47 -10.80
C ALA A 148 9.74 -11.12 -11.62
N ARG A 149 10.91 -11.02 -10.99
CA ARG A 149 12.19 -10.82 -11.69
C ARG A 149 12.49 -11.96 -12.66
N TRP A 150 12.32 -13.20 -12.21
CA TRP A 150 12.49 -14.37 -13.06
C TRP A 150 11.51 -14.35 -14.24
N ALA A 151 10.23 -14.08 -14.01
CA ALA A 151 9.20 -14.06 -15.06
C ALA A 151 9.43 -12.94 -16.09
N MET A 152 9.88 -11.77 -15.64
CA MET A 152 10.25 -10.66 -16.52
C MET A 152 11.47 -10.97 -17.38
N ALA A 153 12.45 -11.72 -16.84
CA ALA A 153 13.63 -12.15 -17.58
C ALA A 153 13.35 -13.35 -18.50
N ASN A 154 12.28 -14.11 -18.24
CA ASN A 154 11.90 -15.32 -18.98
C ASN A 154 10.47 -15.19 -19.53
N PRO A 155 10.22 -14.25 -20.47
CA PRO A 155 8.89 -14.09 -21.04
C PRO A 155 8.49 -15.37 -21.78
N LEU A 156 7.26 -15.83 -21.54
CA LEU A 156 6.72 -17.00 -22.21
C LEU A 156 6.51 -16.71 -23.71
N PRO A 157 6.69 -17.69 -24.60
CA PRO A 157 6.69 -17.48 -26.06
C PRO A 157 5.26 -17.36 -26.64
N TYR A 158 4.30 -16.87 -25.86
CA TYR A 158 2.96 -16.59 -26.37
C TYR A 158 2.77 -15.09 -26.57
N LYS A 159 2.12 -14.74 -27.68
CA LYS A 159 1.70 -13.38 -27.95
C LYS A 159 0.28 -13.22 -27.45
N ILE A 160 0.08 -12.38 -26.44
CA ILE A 160 -1.26 -11.99 -26.02
C ILE A 160 -1.85 -11.10 -27.12
N SER A 161 -2.88 -11.58 -27.79
CA SER A 161 -3.70 -10.79 -28.69
C SER A 161 -5.06 -10.56 -28.04
N ARG A 162 -5.58 -9.33 -28.15
CA ARG A 162 -6.97 -9.03 -27.81
C ARG A 162 -7.87 -9.97 -28.61
N MET A 163 -8.76 -10.69 -27.93
CA MET A 163 -9.81 -11.49 -28.60
C MET A 163 -10.81 -10.54 -29.25
N ASP A 164 -11.55 -11.01 -30.26
CA ASP A 164 -12.50 -10.19 -30.99
C ASP A 164 -13.59 -9.58 -30.09
N ASP A 165 -14.29 -8.57 -30.60
CA ASP A 165 -15.31 -7.83 -29.85
C ASP A 165 -16.53 -8.68 -29.49
N SER A 166 -16.66 -9.92 -29.99
CA SER A 166 -17.66 -10.85 -29.49
C SER A 166 -17.37 -11.27 -28.04
N ILE A 167 -16.12 -11.29 -27.58
CA ILE A 167 -15.76 -11.68 -26.19
C ILE A 167 -15.42 -10.47 -25.32
N ASN A 168 -14.77 -9.43 -25.88
CA ASN A 168 -14.41 -8.21 -25.13
C ASN A 168 -15.26 -7.02 -25.60
N SER A 169 -16.57 -7.11 -25.43
CA SER A 169 -17.48 -6.06 -25.87
C SER A 169 -17.50 -4.87 -24.90
N ALA A 170 -18.29 -3.84 -25.24
CA ALA A 170 -18.48 -2.69 -24.36
C ALA A 170 -19.45 -2.97 -23.19
N TYR A 171 -20.10 -4.15 -23.18
CA TYR A 171 -21.06 -4.52 -22.15
C TYR A 171 -20.46 -5.48 -21.13
N ASP A 172 -21.04 -5.48 -19.93
CA ASP A 172 -20.57 -6.37 -18.88
C ASP A 172 -20.83 -7.85 -19.24
N GLU A 173 -19.77 -8.64 -19.15
CA GLU A 173 -19.76 -10.08 -19.39
C GLU A 173 -19.50 -10.82 -18.07
N TYR A 174 -20.29 -11.86 -17.83
CA TYR A 174 -20.35 -12.57 -16.55
C TYR A 174 -20.19 -14.07 -16.75
N TRP A 175 -19.62 -14.72 -15.74
CA TRP A 175 -19.48 -16.16 -15.64
C TRP A 175 -18.87 -16.84 -16.89
N PRO A 176 -17.67 -16.41 -17.33
CA PRO A 176 -16.97 -17.13 -18.38
C PRO A 176 -16.64 -18.54 -17.90
N SER A 177 -16.97 -19.53 -18.72
CA SER A 177 -16.66 -20.94 -18.52
C SER A 177 -16.15 -21.53 -19.82
N LEU A 178 -15.15 -22.40 -19.72
CA LEU A 178 -14.68 -23.18 -20.86
C LEU A 178 -15.44 -24.50 -20.92
N THR A 179 -15.73 -24.98 -22.11
CA THR A 179 -16.16 -26.37 -22.30
C THR A 179 -15.04 -27.33 -21.87
N ALA A 180 -15.39 -28.58 -21.56
CA ALA A 180 -14.43 -29.56 -21.03
C ALA A 180 -13.26 -29.87 -21.99
N ASP A 181 -13.46 -29.64 -23.29
CA ASP A 181 -12.46 -29.76 -24.35
C ASP A 181 -11.75 -28.43 -24.68
N GLU A 182 -12.03 -27.37 -23.91
CA GLU A 182 -11.49 -26.01 -24.08
C GLU A 182 -11.77 -25.38 -25.45
N SER A 183 -12.69 -25.93 -26.24
CA SER A 183 -12.96 -25.47 -27.61
C SER A 183 -13.91 -24.27 -27.67
N ALA A 184 -14.71 -24.04 -26.63
CA ALA A 184 -15.64 -22.91 -26.56
C ALA A 184 -15.59 -22.22 -25.19
N ILE A 185 -15.81 -20.90 -25.22
CA ILE A 185 -16.07 -20.08 -24.04
C ILE A 185 -17.55 -19.71 -23.99
N VAL A 186 -18.20 -20.00 -22.87
CA VAL A 186 -19.60 -19.65 -22.60
C VAL A 186 -19.62 -18.61 -21.50
N PHE A 187 -20.25 -17.47 -21.77
CA PHE A 187 -20.42 -16.37 -20.82
C PHE A 187 -21.80 -15.73 -21.05
N THR A 188 -22.27 -14.98 -20.06
CA THR A 188 -23.51 -14.20 -20.14
C THR A 188 -23.16 -12.73 -20.36
N ARG A 189 -23.83 -12.04 -21.27
CA ARG A 189 -23.62 -10.61 -21.54
C ARG A 189 -24.87 -9.80 -21.22
N LEU A 190 -24.71 -8.71 -20.49
CA LEU A 190 -25.82 -7.80 -20.17
C LEU A 190 -25.97 -6.74 -21.26
N VAL A 191 -26.85 -7.00 -22.23
CA VAL A 191 -27.13 -6.06 -23.35
C VAL A 191 -28.30 -5.13 -23.00
N PRO A 192 -28.21 -3.81 -23.27
CA PRO A 192 -29.33 -2.90 -23.11
C PRO A 192 -30.54 -3.28 -23.96
N LYS A 193 -31.74 -3.14 -23.40
CA LYS A 193 -33.01 -3.51 -24.06
C LYS A 193 -33.29 -2.76 -25.38
N ALA A 194 -32.61 -1.65 -25.64
CA ALA A 194 -32.75 -0.88 -26.88
C ALA A 194 -31.92 -1.46 -28.06
N GLU A 195 -31.05 -2.43 -27.79
CA GLU A 195 -30.08 -2.99 -28.75
C GLU A 195 -30.26 -4.50 -29.00
N THR A 196 -31.37 -5.06 -28.50
CA THR A 196 -31.81 -6.45 -28.73
C THR A 196 -32.90 -6.52 -29.77
#